data_AF-A0A6M3L3C6-F1
#
_entry.id   AF-A0A6M3L3C6-F1
#
_cell.length_a   1.000
_cell.length_b   1.000
_cell.length_c   1.000
_cell.angle_alpha   90.00
_cell.angle_beta   90.00
_cell.angle_gamma   90.00
#
_symmetry.space_group_name_H-M   'P 1'
#
loop_
_entity.id
_entity.type
_entity.pdbx_description
1 polymer ?
#
loop_
_entity_poly.entity_id
_entity_poly.type
_entity_poly.pdbx_seq_one_letter_code
_entity_poly.pdbx_strand_id
1 'polypeptide(L)'
;MRTKKVNRYYCEFCPKAGCSASHMARHERGCTKNPNRICRVCGLLEQEQPDLTLLVAMWPDISQMVTNGIFNAEAHQIVGATLPAVREAAGNCPACIMASLRQADIPVPFVYGFNWTTEMDGVWREFNASRTESY
;
A
#
# COMPACT_ATOMS: atom_id res chain seq x y z
N MET A 1 -38.16 -10.39 11.12
CA MET A 1 -36.81 -10.09 10.61
C MET A 1 -36.42 -11.18 9.60
N ARG A 2 -36.02 -10.82 8.38
CA ARG A 2 -35.54 -11.81 7.38
C ARG A 2 -34.04 -12.02 7.55
N THR A 3 -33.61 -13.28 7.67
CA THR A 3 -32.19 -13.65 7.81
C THR A 3 -31.81 -14.58 6.66
N LYS A 4 -30.62 -14.38 6.09
CA LYS A 4 -30.06 -15.24 5.03
C LYS A 4 -28.65 -15.68 5.42
N LYS A 5 -28.35 -16.97 5.25
CA LYS A 5 -26.98 -17.49 5.32
C LYS A 5 -26.24 -17.11 4.04
N VAL A 6 -25.05 -16.54 4.18
CA VAL A 6 -24.17 -16.17 3.06
C VAL A 6 -22.78 -16.73 3.28
N ASN A 7 -22.14 -17.17 2.20
CA ASN A 7 -20.74 -17.57 2.26
C ASN A 7 -19.88 -16.33 2.48
N ARG A 8 -18.88 -16.46 3.35
CA ARG A 8 -17.88 -15.43 3.59
C ARG A 8 -16.57 -15.88 2.98
N TYR A 9 -16.06 -15.08 2.05
CA TYR A 9 -14.81 -15.31 1.35
C TYR A 9 -13.75 -14.42 1.98
N TYR A 10 -12.61 -15.00 2.33
CA TYR A 10 -11.49 -14.30 2.95
C TYR A 10 -10.41 -14.03 1.91
N CYS A 11 -9.61 -13.00 2.16
CA CYS A 11 -8.39 -12.75 1.42
C CYS A 11 -7.27 -13.61 2.04
N GLU A 12 -6.53 -14.35 1.23
CA GLU A 12 -5.41 -15.17 1.73
C GLU A 12 -4.26 -14.33 2.34
N PHE A 13 -4.18 -13.04 2.00
CA PHE A 13 -3.07 -12.16 2.38
C PHE A 13 -3.41 -11.15 3.48
N CYS A 14 -4.69 -10.92 3.76
CA CYS A 14 -5.08 -9.95 4.77
C CYS A 14 -6.38 -10.32 5.46
N PRO A 15 -6.71 -9.74 6.63
CA PRO A 15 -7.91 -10.09 7.39
C PRO A 15 -9.24 -9.68 6.74
N LYS A 16 -9.22 -9.11 5.52
CA LYS A 16 -10.43 -8.64 4.85
C LYS A 16 -11.25 -9.82 4.33
N ALA A 17 -12.57 -9.70 4.46
CA ALA A 17 -13.52 -10.67 3.96
C ALA A 17 -14.73 -10.00 3.32
N GLY A 18 -15.44 -10.74 2.45
CA GLY A 18 -16.64 -10.27 1.77
C GLY A 18 -17.61 -11.40 1.45
N CYS A 19 -18.84 -11.06 1.07
CA CYS A 19 -19.90 -12.03 0.76
C CYS A 19 -19.96 -12.43 -0.72
N SER A 20 -18.97 -12.02 -1.53
CA SER A 20 -18.90 -12.31 -2.97
C SER A 20 -17.51 -12.81 -3.35
N ALA A 21 -17.45 -13.98 -3.99
CA ALA A 21 -16.21 -14.60 -4.43
C ALA A 21 -15.48 -13.74 -5.48
N SER A 22 -16.21 -13.22 -6.48
CA SER A 22 -15.61 -12.39 -7.55
C SER A 22 -15.05 -11.08 -7.02
N HIS A 23 -15.73 -10.47 -6.03
CA HIS A 23 -15.22 -9.28 -5.35
C HIS A 23 -13.92 -9.59 -4.61
N MET A 24 -13.86 -10.71 -3.88
CA MET A 24 -12.67 -11.09 -3.12
C MET A 24 -11.50 -11.47 -4.03
N ALA A 25 -11.74 -12.19 -5.13
CA ALA A 25 -10.72 -12.48 -6.13
C ALA A 25 -10.13 -11.21 -6.79
N ARG A 26 -10.94 -10.15 -6.96
CA ARG A 26 -10.44 -8.83 -7.41
C ARG A 26 -9.65 -8.12 -6.31
N HIS A 27 -10.10 -8.23 -5.07
CA HIS A 27 -9.41 -7.63 -3.93
C HIS A 27 -8.01 -8.24 -3.74
N GLU A 28 -7.90 -9.57 -3.74
CA GLU A 28 -6.63 -10.29 -3.58
C GLU A 28 -5.59 -9.88 -4.62
N ARG A 29 -6.00 -9.81 -5.89
CA ARG A 29 -5.14 -9.33 -6.99
C ARG A 29 -4.54 -7.95 -6.73
N GLY A 30 -5.26 -7.05 -6.06
CA GLY A 30 -4.77 -5.70 -5.73
C GLY A 30 -4.34 -5.50 -4.28
N CYS A 31 -4.35 -6.54 -3.45
CA CYS A 31 -4.13 -6.46 -2.01
C CYS A 31 -2.71 -5.98 -1.72
N THR A 32 -2.55 -5.03 -0.80
CA THR A 32 -1.22 -4.48 -0.46
C THR A 32 -0.32 -5.49 0.26
N LYS A 33 -0.89 -6.51 0.92
CA LYS A 33 -0.14 -7.64 1.51
C LYS A 33 0.09 -8.80 0.54
N ASN A 34 -0.44 -8.76 -0.68
CA ASN A 34 -0.16 -9.79 -1.69
C ASN A 34 1.21 -9.50 -2.35
N PRO A 35 2.20 -10.40 -2.26
CA PRO A 35 3.51 -10.22 -2.89
C PRO A 35 3.41 -10.06 -4.41
N ASN A 36 2.50 -10.80 -5.04
CA ASN A 36 2.25 -10.79 -6.48
C ASN A 36 1.08 -9.85 -6.87
N ARG A 37 0.89 -8.76 -6.10
CA ARG A 37 -0.19 -7.81 -6.38
C ARG A 37 0.01 -7.12 -7.73
N ILE A 38 -1.11 -6.78 -8.35
CA ILE A 38 -1.20 -5.87 -9.50
C ILE A 38 -1.68 -4.50 -8.99
N CYS A 39 -0.84 -3.49 -9.17
CA CYS A 39 -1.07 -2.13 -8.73
C CYS A 39 -2.00 -1.40 -9.69
N ARG A 40 -3.25 -1.23 -9.27
CA ARG A 40 -4.25 -0.48 -10.05
C ARG A 40 -3.97 1.01 -10.14
N VAL A 41 -3.15 1.57 -9.25
CA VAL A 41 -2.77 2.99 -9.28
C VAL A 41 -1.64 3.23 -10.28
N CYS A 42 -0.68 2.31 -10.43
CA CYS A 42 0.30 2.39 -11.52
C CYS A 42 -0.40 2.37 -12.88
N GLY A 43 -1.36 1.46 -13.08
CA GLY A 43 -2.17 1.43 -14.30
C GLY A 43 -3.05 2.67 -14.50
N LEU A 44 -3.46 3.36 -13.42
CA LEU A 44 -4.18 4.63 -13.50
C LEU A 44 -3.28 5.78 -13.96
N LEU A 45 -2.04 5.77 -13.47
CA LEU A 45 -1.01 6.76 -13.77
C LEU A 45 -0.21 6.44 -15.05
N GLU A 46 -0.62 5.40 -15.78
CA GLU A 46 0.05 4.90 -16.99
C GLU A 46 1.55 4.65 -16.81
N GLN A 47 1.96 4.23 -15.60
CA GLN A 47 3.34 3.90 -15.27
C GLN A 47 3.53 2.41 -15.01
N GLU A 48 4.75 1.93 -15.21
CA GLU A 48 5.13 0.56 -14.89
C GLU A 48 5.08 0.34 -13.37
N GLN A 49 4.59 -0.82 -12.95
CA GLN A 49 4.64 -1.20 -11.54
C GLN A 49 6.08 -1.61 -11.18
N PRO A 50 6.68 -1.01 -10.14
CA PRO A 50 8.01 -1.42 -9.67
C PRO A 50 7.98 -2.84 -9.09
N ASP A 51 9.14 -3.51 -9.12
CA ASP A 51 9.32 -4.78 -8.43
C ASP A 51 9.12 -4.59 -6.92
N LEU A 52 8.07 -5.23 -6.39
CA LEU A 52 7.69 -5.09 -5.01
C LEU A 52 8.67 -5.77 -4.05
N THR A 53 9.33 -6.85 -4.48
CA THR A 53 10.35 -7.53 -3.67
C THR A 53 11.55 -6.62 -3.46
N LEU A 54 12.00 -5.93 -4.53
CA LEU A 54 13.06 -4.92 -4.40
C LEU A 54 12.62 -3.75 -3.52
N LEU A 55 11.40 -3.25 -3.72
CA LEU A 55 10.89 -2.12 -2.95
C LEU A 55 10.75 -2.44 -1.45
N VAL A 56 10.37 -3.68 -1.10
CA VAL A 56 10.33 -4.16 0.29
C VAL A 56 11.75 -4.25 0.87
N ALA A 57 12.70 -4.76 0.11
CA ALA A 57 14.09 -4.93 0.55
C ALA A 57 14.85 -3.60 0.77
N MET A 58 14.34 -2.48 0.24
CA MET A 58 14.90 -1.16 0.51
C MET A 58 14.68 -0.69 1.94
N TRP A 59 13.61 -1.16 2.60
CA TRP A 59 13.30 -0.72 3.95
C TRP A 59 14.26 -1.33 4.97
N PRO A 60 14.68 -0.55 5.99
CA PRO A 60 15.51 -1.07 7.07
C PRO A 60 14.75 -2.10 7.90
N ASP A 61 15.45 -3.13 8.35
CA ASP A 61 14.90 -4.03 9.38
C ASP A 61 14.89 -3.31 10.73
N ILE A 62 13.70 -2.91 11.15
CA ILE A 62 13.46 -2.22 12.43
C ILE A 62 12.91 -3.17 13.51
N SER A 63 12.87 -4.48 13.27
CA SER A 63 12.30 -5.45 14.20
C SER A 63 12.97 -5.42 15.58
N GLN A 64 14.28 -5.13 15.60
CA GLN A 64 15.08 -5.02 16.83
C GLN A 64 15.01 -3.63 17.48
N MET A 65 14.41 -2.64 16.82
CA MET A 65 14.33 -1.25 17.30
C MET A 65 13.02 -0.95 18.04
N VAL A 66 12.44 -2.00 18.66
CA VAL A 66 11.17 -1.95 19.39
C VAL A 66 11.40 -2.34 20.84
N THR A 67 11.06 -1.45 21.76
CA THR A 67 11.07 -1.71 23.21
C THR A 67 9.65 -1.58 23.75
N ASN A 68 9.09 -2.65 24.34
CA ASN A 68 7.71 -2.69 24.84
C ASN A 68 6.65 -2.29 23.80
N GLY A 69 6.86 -2.63 22.53
CA GLY A 69 5.95 -2.26 21.43
C GLY A 69 6.07 -0.80 20.99
N ILE A 70 7.03 -0.05 21.54
CA ILE A 70 7.33 1.33 21.17
C ILE A 70 8.62 1.32 20.36
N PHE A 71 8.55 1.83 19.14
CA PHE A 71 9.72 2.08 18.31
C PHE A 71 10.51 3.26 18.88
N ASN A 72 11.85 3.15 18.87
CA ASN A 72 12.70 4.24 19.33
C ASN A 72 12.78 5.40 18.29
N ALA A 73 13.33 6.55 18.70
CA ALA A 73 13.48 7.70 17.82
C ALA A 73 14.42 7.44 16.63
N GLU A 74 15.41 6.55 16.80
CA GLU A 74 16.34 6.14 15.76
C GLU A 74 15.64 5.41 14.62
N ALA A 75 14.72 4.48 14.93
CA ALA A 75 13.92 3.79 13.93
C ALA A 75 13.11 4.76 13.07
N HIS A 76 12.53 5.81 13.67
CA HIS A 76 11.81 6.85 12.92
C HIS A 76 12.74 7.58 11.95
N GLN A 77 13.96 7.90 12.37
CA GLN A 77 14.93 8.61 11.55
C GLN A 77 15.41 7.76 10.37
N ILE A 78 15.74 6.49 10.60
CA ILE A 78 16.23 5.59 9.54
C ILE A 78 15.13 5.32 8.51
N VAL A 79 13.90 5.03 8.96
CA VAL A 79 12.76 4.84 8.06
C VAL A 79 12.46 6.12 7.28
N GLY A 80 12.47 7.28 7.94
CA GLY A 80 12.29 8.58 7.29
C GLY A 80 13.36 8.90 6.25
N ALA A 81 14.62 8.59 6.54
CA ALA A 81 15.75 8.76 5.62
C ALA A 81 15.68 7.83 4.39
N THR A 82 14.99 6.69 4.53
CA THR A 82 14.82 5.71 3.45
C THR A 82 13.69 6.09 2.49
N LEU A 83 12.68 6.84 2.98
CA LEU A 83 11.48 7.19 2.21
C LEU A 83 11.79 7.87 0.85
N PRO A 84 12.71 8.85 0.72
CA PRO A 84 13.00 9.49 -0.56
C PRO A 84 13.45 8.50 -1.64
N ALA A 85 14.35 7.57 -1.30
CA ALA A 85 14.82 6.55 -2.23
C ALA A 85 13.69 5.59 -2.65
N VAL A 86 12.84 5.20 -1.69
CA VAL A 86 11.67 4.36 -1.98
C VAL A 86 10.66 5.10 -2.86
N ARG A 87 10.47 6.42 -2.67
CA ARG A 87 9.60 7.23 -3.54
C ARG A 87 10.10 7.24 -4.97
N GLU A 88 11.40 7.45 -5.18
CA GLU A 88 12.03 7.42 -6.50
C GLU A 88 11.84 6.05 -7.16
N ALA A 89 12.21 4.97 -6.47
CA ALA A 89 12.06 3.61 -6.97
C ALA A 89 10.59 3.22 -7.24
N ALA A 90 9.64 3.80 -6.50
CA ALA A 90 8.22 3.53 -6.67
C ALA A 90 7.54 4.36 -7.79
N GLY A 91 8.26 5.22 -8.50
CA GLY A 91 7.65 6.20 -9.42
C GLY A 91 6.68 7.13 -8.69
N ASN A 92 6.98 7.41 -7.42
CA ASN A 92 6.13 8.12 -6.46
C ASN A 92 4.69 7.58 -6.35
N CYS A 93 4.45 6.29 -6.65
CA CYS A 93 3.13 5.68 -6.55
C CYS A 93 2.75 5.40 -5.08
N PRO A 94 1.73 6.06 -4.50
CA PRO A 94 1.38 5.89 -3.09
C PRO A 94 0.92 4.46 -2.76
N ALA A 95 0.33 3.75 -3.72
CA ALA A 95 -0.11 2.36 -3.51
C ALA A 95 1.04 1.35 -3.51
N CYS A 96 2.13 1.61 -4.22
CA CYS A 96 3.32 0.77 -4.15
C CYS A 96 4.11 1.03 -2.87
N ILE A 97 4.24 2.29 -2.46
CA ILE A 97 4.87 2.67 -1.18
C ILE A 97 4.10 2.02 -0.02
N MET A 98 2.77 2.16 0.03
CA MET A 98 1.95 1.53 1.07
C MET A 98 2.06 -0.01 1.07
N ALA A 99 2.15 -0.63 -0.10
CA ALA A 99 2.32 -2.07 -0.21
C ALA A 99 3.67 -2.52 0.35
N SER A 100 4.75 -1.83 0.01
CA SER A 100 6.09 -2.13 0.51
C SER A 100 6.18 -2.01 2.03
N LEU A 101 5.66 -0.92 2.61
CA LEU A 101 5.62 -0.72 4.07
C LEU A 101 4.87 -1.85 4.79
N ARG A 102 3.72 -2.25 4.26
CA ARG A 102 2.89 -3.31 4.87
C ARG A 102 3.50 -4.70 4.74
N GLN A 103 4.37 -4.93 3.77
CA GLN A 103 5.08 -6.20 3.58
C GLN A 103 6.42 -6.23 4.33
N ALA A 104 7.05 -5.07 4.53
CA ALA A 104 8.16 -4.88 5.46
C ALA A 104 7.73 -4.84 6.95
N ASP A 105 6.42 -5.00 7.23
CA ASP A 105 5.80 -4.88 8.55
C ASP A 105 6.13 -3.57 9.30
N ILE A 106 6.32 -2.49 8.55
CA ILE A 106 6.49 -1.13 9.08
C ILE A 106 5.10 -0.48 9.25
N PRO A 107 4.73 -0.02 10.47
CA PRO A 107 3.46 0.65 10.67
C PRO A 107 3.37 1.95 9.87
N VAL A 108 2.31 2.14 9.07
CA VAL A 108 2.19 3.34 8.21
C VAL A 108 2.23 4.68 8.99
N PRO A 109 1.57 4.83 10.16
CA PRO A 109 1.67 6.08 10.94
C PRO A 109 3.09 6.42 11.43
N PHE A 110 4.02 5.48 11.34
CA PHE A 110 5.41 5.62 11.76
C PHE A 110 6.27 6.42 10.76
N VAL A 111 5.89 6.43 9.49
CA VAL A 111 6.68 6.99 8.39
C VAL A 111 6.28 8.45 8.18
N TYR A 112 7.02 9.36 8.82
CA TYR A 112 6.81 10.80 8.62
C TYR A 112 7.03 11.19 7.15
N GLY A 113 6.14 12.02 6.60
CA GLY A 113 6.19 12.44 5.20
C GLY A 113 5.51 11.49 4.22
N PHE A 114 4.83 10.43 4.70
CA PHE A 114 3.91 9.62 3.90
C PHE A 114 2.50 9.65 4.51
N ASN A 115 1.50 10.09 3.73
CA ASN A 115 0.10 10.08 4.15
C ASN A 115 -0.78 9.52 3.04
N TRP A 116 -1.28 8.30 3.24
CA TRP A 116 -2.10 7.58 2.27
C TRP A 116 -3.28 8.40 1.73
N THR A 117 -4.04 9.03 2.62
CA THR A 117 -5.24 9.77 2.25
C THR A 117 -4.88 10.98 1.40
N THR A 118 -3.94 11.79 1.89
CA THR A 118 -3.51 13.01 1.18
C THR A 118 -2.89 12.71 -0.18
N GLU A 119 -2.07 11.66 -0.29
CA GLU A 119 -1.41 11.29 -1.55
C GLU A 119 -2.40 10.71 -2.56
N MET A 120 -3.31 9.83 -2.14
CA MET A 120 -4.35 9.31 -3.03
C MET A 120 -5.31 10.41 -3.49
N ASP A 121 -5.65 11.36 -2.63
CA ASP A 121 -6.48 12.51 -3.02
C ASP A 121 -5.79 13.36 -4.09
N GLY A 122 -4.45 13.49 -4.03
CA GLY A 122 -3.65 14.13 -5.08
C GLY A 122 -3.75 13.40 -6.42
N VAL A 123 -3.52 12.08 -6.41
CA VAL A 123 -3.64 11.23 -7.60
C VAL A 123 -5.02 11.35 -8.25
N TRP A 124 -6.09 11.32 -7.44
CA TRP A 124 -7.45 11.45 -7.98
C TRP A 124 -7.72 12.85 -8.56
N ARG A 125 -7.18 13.91 -7.93
CA ARG A 125 -7.29 15.27 -8.46
C ARG A 125 -6.63 15.38 -9.83
N GLU A 126 -5.40 14.88 -9.98
CA GLU A 126 -4.66 14.90 -11.24
C GLU A 126 -5.38 14.07 -12.33
N PHE A 127 -5.81 12.85 -11.99
CA PHE A 127 -6.51 11.98 -12.92
C PHE A 127 -7.87 12.55 -13.39
N ASN A 128 -8.61 13.19 -12.49
CA ASN A 128 -9.88 13.80 -12.86
C ASN A 128 -9.68 15.08 -13.71
N ALA A 129 -8.62 15.84 -13.44
CA ALA A 129 -8.27 17.01 -14.24
C ALA A 129 -7.93 16.61 -15.70
N SER A 130 -7.06 15.62 -15.89
CA SER A 130 -6.66 15.16 -17.24
C SER A 130 -7.83 14.62 -18.07
N ARG A 131 -8.81 13.97 -17.43
CA ARG A 131 -10.05 13.53 -18.10
C ARG A 131 -10.97 14.66 -18.51
N THR A 132 -10.91 15.80 -17.84
CA THR A 132 -11.78 16.94 -18.14
C THR A 132 -11.26 17.74 -19.32
N GLU A 133 -9.94 17.74 -19.55
CA GLU A 133 -9.28 18.41 -20.69
C GLU A 133 -9.38 17.64 -22.01
N SER A 134 -9.76 16.35 -21.97
CA SER A 134 -9.87 15.48 -23.16
C SER A 134 -11.23 15.53 -23.87
N TYR A 135 -12.14 16.45 -23.47
CA TYR A 135 -13.47 16.67 -24.06
C TYR A 135 -13.60 18.06 -24.64
#